data_AF-A0A540VG86-F1
#
_entry.id   AF-A0A540VG86-F1
#
_cell.length_a   1.000
_cell.length_b   1.000
_cell.length_c   1.000
_cell.angle_alpha   90.00
_cell.angle_beta   90.00
_cell.angle_gamma   90.00
#
_symmetry.space_group_name_H-M   'P 1'
#
loop_
_entity.id
_entity.type
_entity.pdbx_description
1 polymer ?
#
loop_
_entity_poly.entity_id
_entity_poly.type
_entity_poly.pdbx_seq_one_letter_code
_entity_poly.pdbx_strand_id
1 'polypeptide(L)'
;MTYQLFWGETHHNSYQHGGQDPPLVDILDFASRHLDFYTGAYYMRFFEFVPPKPHLQGPALATVGGHLSEETGTAGQNYRGVHLERPKDAALMAQEWREFQIATAKWNRPGEFVAFPGYEWQGNGRWGDHNVVYQEEGHPLCDADTLPALYDFLRKLPIRAIAIPHHTGYLVGQRAPDWRHCDERLSPFAELFSIHGCSETDEEWIGLRQNAHMGPGVGGGTYQEALDRGLHLGAICSTDNWTHMPGHWGQGLMGCWASELSREGLWEAFLARRVYGVTGDRIQLEFTCNGARMGSILSHAPRRELAVTVRGSDAIDRIEILRNGRVWATYCHQGQWSEPQPGQRTRYKLRLEVGWGPRPNELPKPEHHWDGELTVGDGRMVGWEPCWISPWQGVPRLEGDTAWFHMVSRQEHVGRPMQGATLFEFEATPESLVQLRLNGLELTAPVSALSMRSHLLWYRDECIHFLRDATGLEPERAEGSDAYYHFAHKAKLHRVIPEAGYTVTFTVTDDEPLTQETHYRVRVEQRNGQRAWSSPIWVQGADEA
;
A
#
# COMPACT_ATOMS: atom_id res chain seq x y z
N MET A 1 6.65 3.82 -27.79
CA MET A 1 6.00 2.62 -27.21
C MET A 1 4.86 3.09 -26.33
N THR A 2 3.72 2.39 -26.33
CA THR A 2 2.60 2.69 -25.44
C THR A 2 2.80 1.90 -24.15
N TYR A 3 2.75 2.55 -22.99
CA TYR A 3 2.85 1.91 -21.67
C TYR A 3 1.49 1.90 -20.99
N GLN A 4 1.22 0.88 -20.19
CA GLN A 4 0.04 0.71 -19.35
C GLN A 4 0.45 0.68 -17.88
N LEU A 5 -0.44 1.14 -17.00
CA LEU A 5 -0.22 1.14 -15.57
C LEU A 5 -0.72 -0.17 -14.95
N PHE A 6 0.15 -0.85 -14.23
CA PHE A 6 -0.16 -2.05 -13.46
C PHE A 6 0.11 -1.82 -11.97
N TRP A 7 -0.73 -2.38 -11.12
CA TRP A 7 -0.66 -2.28 -9.67
C TRP A 7 -0.19 -3.59 -9.06
N GLY A 8 0.79 -3.52 -8.16
CA GLY A 8 1.31 -4.72 -7.54
C GLY A 8 1.82 -4.54 -6.14
N GLU A 9 1.90 -5.68 -5.47
CA GLU A 9 2.53 -5.85 -4.17
C GLU A 9 3.97 -6.33 -4.38
N THR A 10 4.92 -5.75 -3.65
CA THR A 10 6.32 -6.18 -3.71
C THR A 10 6.93 -6.64 -2.40
N HIS A 11 6.16 -6.58 -1.30
CA HIS A 11 6.62 -7.03 0.00
C HIS A 11 5.46 -7.58 0.84
N HIS A 12 5.00 -8.79 0.53
CA HIS A 12 4.04 -9.52 1.36
C HIS A 12 4.70 -10.77 1.93
N ASN A 13 4.86 -10.78 3.25
CA ASN A 13 5.60 -11.82 3.95
C ASN A 13 4.81 -13.13 4.00
N SER A 14 5.55 -14.24 3.89
CA SER A 14 5.01 -15.58 3.90
C SER A 14 5.92 -16.54 4.69
N TYR A 15 5.32 -17.60 5.24
CA TYR A 15 6.01 -18.65 5.99
C TYR A 15 6.72 -18.18 7.28
N GLN A 16 6.29 -17.09 7.92
CA GLN A 16 7.02 -16.54 9.06
C GLN A 16 6.94 -17.38 10.36
N HIS A 17 5.79 -18.00 10.63
CA HIS A 17 5.49 -18.66 11.92
C HIS A 17 5.33 -20.19 11.79
N GLY A 18 6.09 -20.81 10.89
CA GLY A 18 5.92 -22.22 10.49
C GLY A 18 5.18 -22.30 9.15
N GLY A 19 4.39 -23.37 8.96
CA GLY A 19 3.64 -23.57 7.73
C GLY A 19 2.76 -22.37 7.36
N GLN A 20 2.49 -22.21 6.06
CA GLN A 20 1.71 -21.10 5.52
C GLN A 20 0.20 -21.40 5.64
N ASP A 21 -0.49 -20.63 6.49
CA ASP A 21 -1.94 -20.70 6.70
C ASP A 21 -2.56 -19.29 6.57
N PRO A 22 -3.48 -19.05 5.63
CA PRO A 22 -3.96 -19.98 4.61
C PRO A 22 -2.86 -20.38 3.63
N PRO A 23 -3.01 -21.50 2.90
CA PRO A 23 -2.07 -21.91 1.88
C PRO A 23 -1.74 -20.78 0.89
N LEU A 24 -0.47 -20.66 0.48
CA LEU A 24 -0.03 -19.59 -0.42
C LEU A 24 -0.83 -19.54 -1.73
N VAL A 25 -1.30 -20.69 -2.20
CA VAL A 25 -2.13 -20.77 -3.41
C VAL A 25 -3.46 -20.02 -3.26
N ASP A 26 -4.03 -19.95 -2.06
CA ASP A 26 -5.28 -19.25 -1.78
C ASP A 26 -5.03 -17.74 -1.61
N ILE A 27 -3.87 -17.37 -1.04
CA ILE A 27 -3.40 -15.98 -0.99
C ILE A 27 -3.21 -15.43 -2.40
N LEU A 28 -2.55 -16.20 -3.28
CA LEU A 28 -2.31 -15.79 -4.67
C LEU A 28 -3.59 -15.79 -5.50
N ASP A 29 -4.53 -16.71 -5.25
CA ASP A 29 -5.87 -16.65 -5.85
C ASP A 29 -6.55 -15.34 -5.51
N PHE A 30 -6.62 -15.01 -4.22
CA PHE A 30 -7.21 -13.78 -3.75
C PHE A 30 -6.49 -12.55 -4.31
N ALA A 31 -5.16 -12.51 -4.27
CA ALA A 31 -4.36 -11.44 -4.85
C ALA A 31 -4.68 -11.19 -6.33
N SER A 32 -4.83 -12.27 -7.12
CA SER A 32 -5.08 -12.19 -8.57
C SER A 32 -6.43 -11.56 -8.95
N ARG A 33 -7.33 -11.36 -7.96
CA ARG A 33 -8.64 -10.75 -8.17
C ARG A 33 -8.60 -9.23 -8.17
N HIS A 34 -7.56 -8.64 -7.58
CA HIS A 34 -7.45 -7.18 -7.47
C HIS A 34 -6.08 -6.62 -7.83
N LEU A 35 -4.99 -7.38 -7.74
CA LEU A 35 -3.65 -6.97 -8.14
C LEU A 35 -3.33 -7.45 -9.56
N ASP A 36 -2.49 -6.70 -10.28
CA ASP A 36 -1.95 -7.10 -11.58
C ASP A 36 -0.69 -7.96 -11.41
N PHE A 37 0.13 -7.67 -10.39
CA PHE A 37 1.31 -8.47 -10.09
C PHE A 37 1.64 -8.59 -8.60
N TYR A 38 2.43 -9.61 -8.28
CA TYR A 38 2.83 -9.96 -6.91
C TYR A 38 4.28 -10.43 -6.87
N THR A 39 5.11 -9.81 -6.03
CA THR A 39 6.42 -10.34 -5.62
C THR A 39 6.36 -10.64 -4.13
N GLY A 40 6.08 -11.89 -3.76
CA GLY A 40 6.02 -12.26 -2.35
C GLY A 40 7.40 -12.30 -1.72
N ALA A 41 7.43 -12.17 -0.40
CA ALA A 41 8.63 -12.30 0.40
C ALA A 41 8.54 -13.59 1.22
N TYR A 42 9.16 -14.66 0.72
CA TYR A 42 9.44 -15.81 1.58
C TYR A 42 10.36 -15.39 2.73
N TYR A 43 9.92 -15.57 3.96
CA TYR A 43 10.68 -15.16 5.14
C TYR A 43 11.66 -16.27 5.56
N MET A 44 12.96 -16.00 5.53
CA MET A 44 14.00 -17.01 5.80
C MET A 44 14.29 -17.27 7.28
N ARG A 45 13.75 -16.42 8.17
CA ARG A 45 14.08 -16.40 9.60
C ARG A 45 12.88 -16.86 10.44
N PHE A 46 13.10 -17.21 11.70
CA PHE A 46 12.05 -17.32 12.70
C PHE A 46 12.45 -16.60 13.99
N PHE A 47 11.45 -16.24 14.79
CA PHE A 47 11.67 -15.64 16.11
C PHE A 47 11.81 -16.72 17.20
N GLU A 48 12.98 -16.78 17.83
CA GLU A 48 13.25 -17.55 19.04
C GLU A 48 13.23 -16.60 20.24
N PHE A 49 12.46 -16.89 21.29
CA PHE A 49 12.42 -16.05 22.49
C PHE A 49 13.32 -16.59 23.61
N VAL A 50 14.25 -15.77 24.08
CA VAL A 50 15.03 -16.03 25.30
C VAL A 50 14.27 -15.46 26.50
N PRO A 51 13.76 -16.31 27.42
CA PRO A 51 12.90 -15.86 28.50
C PRO A 51 13.64 -14.97 29.50
N PRO A 52 12.93 -14.08 30.22
CA PRO A 52 13.52 -13.28 31.28
C PRO A 52 13.98 -14.18 32.44
N LYS A 53 14.99 -13.71 33.18
CA LYS A 53 15.44 -14.36 34.40
C LYS A 53 14.26 -14.48 35.40
N PRO A 54 14.24 -15.48 36.30
CA PRO A 54 13.11 -15.73 37.19
C PRO A 54 12.62 -14.51 38.00
N HIS A 55 13.52 -13.62 38.42
CA HIS A 55 13.17 -12.41 39.19
C HIS A 55 12.53 -11.29 38.36
N LEU A 56 12.51 -11.41 37.03
CA LEU A 56 11.84 -10.51 36.08
C LEU A 56 10.62 -11.17 35.42
N GLN A 57 10.27 -12.40 35.81
CA GLN A 57 9.04 -13.03 35.37
C GLN A 57 7.84 -12.36 36.03
N GLY A 58 6.74 -12.26 35.29
CA GLY A 58 5.52 -11.61 35.73
C GLY A 58 4.60 -11.33 34.55
N PRO A 59 3.37 -10.90 34.82
CA PRO A 59 2.40 -10.61 33.79
C PRO A 59 2.90 -9.46 32.91
N ALA A 60 2.87 -9.65 31.59
CA ALA A 60 3.08 -8.57 30.65
C ALA A 60 1.85 -7.64 30.65
N LEU A 61 2.10 -6.35 30.40
CA LEU A 61 1.02 -5.44 30.02
C LEU A 61 0.48 -5.87 28.65
N ALA A 62 -0.79 -5.58 28.38
CA ALA A 62 -1.33 -5.80 27.04
C ALA A 62 -0.57 -4.93 26.03
N THR A 63 -0.11 -5.54 24.94
CA THR A 63 0.48 -4.81 23.80
C THR A 63 -0.61 -3.96 23.15
N VAL A 64 -0.31 -2.70 22.85
CA VAL A 64 -1.19 -1.79 22.11
C VAL A 64 -0.38 -1.12 21.01
N GLY A 65 -0.69 -1.43 19.75
CA GLY A 65 0.02 -0.91 18.59
C GLY A 65 1.42 -1.52 18.43
N GLY A 66 2.10 -1.10 17.36
CA GLY A 66 3.38 -1.67 16.96
C GLY A 66 3.39 -2.16 15.51
N HIS A 67 4.54 -2.64 15.06
CA HIS A 67 4.63 -3.50 13.90
C HIS A 67 3.92 -4.84 14.17
N LEU A 68 3.40 -5.51 13.14
CA LEU A 68 2.65 -6.77 13.31
C LEU A 68 3.48 -7.88 14.00
N SER A 69 4.82 -7.82 13.95
CA SER A 69 5.71 -8.68 14.76
C SER A 69 5.47 -8.62 16.23
N GLU A 70 5.15 -7.42 16.68
CA GLU A 70 5.05 -7.09 18.08
C GLU A 70 3.70 -7.60 18.63
N GLU A 71 2.71 -7.84 17.78
CA GLU A 71 1.35 -8.26 18.13
C GLU A 71 1.19 -9.76 18.42
N THR A 72 2.27 -10.55 18.44
CA THR A 72 2.20 -12.01 18.62
C THR A 72 1.70 -12.47 20.01
N GLY A 73 1.27 -11.57 20.90
CA GLY A 73 0.87 -11.83 22.29
C GLY A 73 -0.61 -11.61 22.61
N THR A 74 -1.28 -12.65 23.12
CA THR A 74 -2.59 -12.51 23.77
C THR A 74 -2.45 -11.89 25.16
N ALA A 75 -3.41 -11.04 25.55
CA ALA A 75 -3.50 -10.49 26.90
C ALA A 75 -3.46 -11.61 27.95
N GLY A 76 -2.66 -11.42 29.01
CA GLY A 76 -2.54 -12.37 30.13
C GLY A 76 -1.32 -13.30 30.11
N GLN A 77 -0.39 -13.14 29.17
CA GLN A 77 0.87 -13.90 29.16
C GLN A 77 1.97 -13.24 30.01
N ASN A 78 2.92 -14.05 30.49
CA ASN A 78 4.13 -13.57 31.14
C ASN A 78 5.05 -12.85 30.15
N TYR A 79 5.96 -12.00 30.64
CA TYR A 79 7.07 -11.47 29.82
C TYR A 79 7.76 -12.60 29.03
N ARG A 80 7.76 -12.48 27.70
CA ARG A 80 8.36 -13.46 26.78
C ARG A 80 9.88 -13.39 26.72
N GLY A 81 10.44 -12.24 27.11
CA GLY A 81 11.88 -11.98 27.09
C GLY A 81 12.34 -11.37 25.77
N VAL A 82 13.54 -11.70 25.33
CA VAL A 82 14.20 -11.11 24.15
C VAL A 82 13.97 -12.00 22.94
N HIS A 83 13.52 -11.44 21.81
CA HIS A 83 13.46 -12.19 20.56
C HIS A 83 14.83 -12.22 19.89
N LEU A 84 15.18 -13.37 19.33
CA LEU A 84 16.33 -13.61 18.47
C LEU A 84 15.80 -14.03 17.11
N GLU A 85 16.30 -13.40 16.05
CA GLU A 85 16.06 -13.90 14.68
C GLU A 85 17.10 -14.95 14.34
N ARG A 86 16.63 -16.17 14.05
CA ARG A 86 17.47 -17.31 13.67
C ARG A 86 17.13 -17.76 12.26
N PRO A 87 18.11 -18.25 11.48
CA PRO A 87 17.79 -18.94 10.24
C PRO A 87 16.95 -20.19 10.57
N LYS A 88 15.98 -20.48 9.71
CA LYS A 88 15.23 -21.74 9.78
C LYS A 88 16.13 -22.95 9.51
N ASP A 89 15.65 -24.14 9.85
CA ASP A 89 16.32 -25.38 9.44
C ASP A 89 16.42 -25.47 7.92
N ALA A 90 17.55 -25.93 7.39
CA ALA A 90 17.82 -25.94 5.96
C ALA A 90 16.87 -26.86 5.17
N ALA A 91 16.43 -27.98 5.75
CA ALA A 91 15.47 -28.87 5.10
C ALA A 91 14.08 -28.24 5.06
N LEU A 92 13.67 -27.57 6.15
CA LEU A 92 12.43 -26.80 6.18
C LEU A 92 12.45 -25.66 5.15
N MET A 93 13.53 -24.87 5.09
CA MET A 93 13.65 -23.79 4.09
C MET A 93 13.56 -24.32 2.66
N ALA A 94 14.24 -25.42 2.36
CA ALA A 94 14.21 -26.03 1.03
C ALA A 94 12.80 -26.53 0.66
N GLN A 95 12.04 -27.03 1.64
CA GLN A 95 10.65 -27.44 1.45
C GLN A 95 9.75 -26.23 1.19
N GLU A 96 9.73 -25.25 2.08
CA GLU A 96 8.86 -24.07 1.98
C GLU A 96 9.18 -23.25 0.73
N TRP A 97 10.46 -23.09 0.38
CA TRP A 97 10.87 -22.39 -0.84
C TRP A 97 10.42 -23.12 -2.11
N ARG A 98 10.39 -24.46 -2.09
CA ARG A 98 9.83 -25.25 -3.19
C ARG A 98 8.32 -25.04 -3.29
N GLU A 99 7.60 -25.06 -2.18
CA GLU A 99 6.16 -24.78 -2.14
C GLU A 99 5.85 -23.37 -2.66
N PHE A 100 6.63 -22.39 -2.23
CA PHE A 100 6.54 -21.00 -2.68
C PHE A 100 6.68 -20.89 -4.19
N GLN A 101 7.75 -21.47 -4.76
CA GLN A 101 7.99 -21.47 -6.20
C GLN A 101 6.91 -22.21 -6.99
N ILE A 102 6.40 -23.33 -6.48
CA ILE A 102 5.28 -24.04 -7.13
C ILE A 102 4.05 -23.14 -7.19
N ALA A 103 3.75 -22.40 -6.11
CA ALA A 103 2.60 -21.51 -6.05
C ALA A 103 2.77 -20.31 -7.00
N THR A 104 3.93 -19.64 -7.01
CA THR A 104 4.19 -18.51 -7.92
C THR A 104 4.18 -18.93 -9.38
N ALA A 105 4.76 -20.09 -9.71
CA ALA A 105 4.73 -20.62 -11.08
C ALA A 105 3.29 -20.93 -11.53
N LYS A 106 2.47 -21.50 -10.64
CA LYS A 106 1.07 -21.84 -10.93
C LYS A 106 0.22 -20.60 -11.21
N TRP A 107 0.43 -19.52 -10.47
CA TRP A 107 -0.37 -18.30 -10.57
C TRP A 107 0.15 -17.28 -11.57
N ASN A 108 1.36 -17.46 -12.11
CA ASN A 108 1.86 -16.60 -13.18
C ASN A 108 1.07 -16.84 -14.49
N ARG A 109 0.13 -15.94 -14.78
CA ARG A 109 -0.73 -15.92 -15.97
C ARG A 109 -0.53 -14.58 -16.71
N PRO A 110 0.44 -14.48 -17.63
CA PRO A 110 0.66 -13.26 -18.41
C PRO A 110 -0.64 -12.75 -19.07
N GLY A 111 -0.87 -11.44 -18.99
CA GLY A 111 -2.09 -10.78 -19.44
C GLY A 111 -3.20 -10.70 -18.38
N GLU A 112 -3.11 -11.47 -17.29
CA GLU A 112 -4.12 -11.50 -16.23
C GLU A 112 -3.53 -11.21 -14.84
N PHE A 113 -2.47 -11.92 -14.45
CA PHE A 113 -1.82 -11.77 -13.16
C PHE A 113 -0.39 -12.31 -13.23
N VAL A 114 0.62 -11.51 -12.85
CA VAL A 114 2.02 -11.93 -12.87
C VAL A 114 2.54 -12.16 -11.47
N ALA A 115 3.03 -13.36 -11.19
CA ALA A 115 3.67 -13.70 -9.92
C ALA A 115 5.18 -13.89 -10.11
N PHE A 116 5.98 -13.39 -9.18
CA PHE A 116 7.43 -13.59 -9.15
C PHE A 116 7.86 -14.34 -7.89
N PRO A 117 8.84 -15.26 -8.00
CA PRO A 117 9.48 -15.86 -6.84
C PRO A 117 10.38 -14.84 -6.13
N GLY A 118 10.16 -14.61 -4.83
CA GLY A 118 10.96 -13.68 -4.04
C GLY A 118 11.05 -14.06 -2.57
N TYR A 119 12.06 -13.51 -1.89
CA TYR A 119 12.35 -13.75 -0.49
C TYR A 119 12.95 -12.50 0.17
N GLU A 120 12.72 -12.36 1.47
CA GLU A 120 13.35 -11.29 2.25
C GLU A 120 14.71 -11.78 2.75
N TRP A 121 15.76 -11.07 2.35
CA TRP A 121 17.12 -11.28 2.81
C TRP A 121 17.45 -10.28 3.93
N GLN A 122 17.74 -10.79 5.13
CA GLN A 122 18.12 -9.96 6.29
C GLN A 122 19.64 -9.91 6.55
N GLY A 123 20.42 -10.78 5.88
CA GLY A 123 21.85 -10.93 6.13
C GLY A 123 22.16 -11.10 7.63
N ASN A 124 23.19 -10.42 8.13
CA ASN A 124 23.48 -10.35 9.57
C ASN A 124 22.81 -9.16 10.29
N GLY A 125 21.79 -8.53 9.68
CA GLY A 125 21.05 -7.39 10.21
C GLY A 125 21.75 -6.04 10.09
N ARG A 126 23.00 -5.98 9.61
CA ARG A 126 23.77 -4.72 9.52
C ARG A 126 23.64 -3.98 8.20
N TRP A 127 23.13 -4.65 7.16
CA TRP A 127 23.23 -4.17 5.79
C TRP A 127 21.91 -3.66 5.20
N GLY A 128 20.87 -3.59 6.02
CA GLY A 128 19.51 -3.36 5.55
C GLY A 128 18.89 -4.63 5.00
N ASP A 129 17.61 -4.80 5.27
CA ASP A 129 16.86 -5.93 4.77
C ASP A 129 16.47 -5.65 3.30
N HIS A 130 16.54 -6.67 2.46
CA HIS A 130 16.31 -6.56 1.02
C HIS A 130 15.31 -7.60 0.53
N ASN A 131 14.30 -7.17 -0.22
CA ASN A 131 13.45 -8.07 -0.98
C ASN A 131 14.17 -8.52 -2.25
N VAL A 132 14.63 -9.77 -2.26
CA VAL A 132 15.23 -10.39 -3.43
C VAL A 132 14.12 -10.97 -4.28
N VAL A 133 14.08 -10.57 -5.55
CA VAL A 133 13.12 -11.05 -6.53
C VAL A 133 13.87 -11.68 -7.69
N TYR A 134 13.45 -12.88 -8.09
CA TYR A 134 13.93 -13.55 -9.28
C TYR A 134 12.92 -13.39 -10.41
N GLN A 135 13.42 -13.30 -11.64
CA GLN A 135 12.53 -13.27 -12.80
C GLN A 135 11.80 -14.61 -12.98
N GLU A 136 12.45 -15.73 -12.64
CA GLU A 136 11.91 -17.07 -12.83
C GLU A 136 12.22 -17.97 -11.62
N GLU A 137 11.39 -19.00 -11.44
CA GLU A 137 11.60 -20.05 -10.44
C GLU A 137 12.82 -20.93 -10.78
N GLY A 138 13.22 -21.80 -9.84
CA GLY A 138 14.28 -22.78 -10.01
C GLY A 138 15.64 -22.37 -9.43
N HIS A 139 15.69 -21.25 -8.71
CA HIS A 139 16.94 -20.67 -8.18
C HIS A 139 17.00 -20.74 -6.66
N PRO A 140 18.21 -20.91 -6.07
CA PRO A 140 18.36 -21.11 -4.64
C PRO A 140 18.19 -19.81 -3.84
N LEU A 141 17.85 -19.93 -2.56
CA LEU A 141 17.95 -18.82 -1.60
C LEU A 141 19.42 -18.45 -1.38
N CYS A 142 19.70 -17.17 -1.10
CA CYS A 142 21.02 -16.72 -0.65
C CYS A 142 21.01 -16.52 0.86
N ASP A 143 21.88 -17.23 1.58
CA ASP A 143 22.05 -17.13 3.04
C ASP A 143 23.28 -16.31 3.46
N ALA A 144 23.85 -15.54 2.52
CA ALA A 144 25.05 -14.75 2.79
C ALA A 144 24.81 -13.68 3.87
N ASP A 145 25.80 -13.44 4.73
CA ASP A 145 25.69 -12.48 5.83
C ASP A 145 25.83 -11.00 5.43
N THR A 146 26.34 -10.72 4.23
CA THR A 146 26.72 -9.35 3.82
C THR A 146 26.16 -8.98 2.45
N LEU A 147 25.84 -7.70 2.27
CA LEU A 147 25.29 -7.18 1.02
C LEU A 147 26.23 -7.37 -0.19
N PRO A 148 27.56 -7.14 -0.08
CA PRO A 148 28.48 -7.45 -1.17
C PRO A 148 28.44 -8.92 -1.60
N ALA A 149 28.32 -9.85 -0.63
CA ALA A 149 28.22 -11.27 -0.92
C ALA A 149 26.87 -11.67 -1.55
N LEU A 150 25.77 -11.04 -1.11
CA LEU A 150 24.47 -11.16 -1.78
C LEU A 150 24.58 -10.71 -3.24
N TYR A 151 25.11 -9.52 -3.50
CA TYR A 151 25.27 -9.01 -4.86
C TYR A 151 26.17 -9.89 -5.72
N ASP A 152 27.31 -10.36 -5.19
CA ASP A 152 28.18 -11.31 -5.88
C ASP A 152 27.48 -12.63 -6.23
N PHE A 153 26.60 -13.12 -5.36
CA PHE A 153 25.76 -14.27 -5.62
C PHE A 153 24.77 -13.98 -6.75
N LEU A 154 24.04 -12.86 -6.69
CA LEU A 154 23.04 -12.49 -7.70
C LEU A 154 23.64 -12.29 -9.09
N ARG A 155 24.83 -11.66 -9.19
CA ARG A 155 25.52 -11.47 -10.50
C ARG A 155 25.96 -12.78 -11.16
N LYS A 156 26.12 -13.85 -10.38
CA LYS A 156 26.55 -15.17 -10.89
C LYS A 156 25.38 -16.05 -11.31
N LEU A 157 24.14 -15.65 -11.00
CA LEU A 157 22.97 -16.37 -11.45
C LEU A 157 22.84 -16.28 -12.99
N PRO A 158 22.36 -17.33 -13.66
CA PRO A 158 22.12 -17.31 -15.10
C PRO A 158 20.83 -16.56 -15.48
N ILE A 159 20.09 -16.05 -14.50
CA ILE A 159 18.84 -15.31 -14.65
C ILE A 159 18.99 -13.88 -14.15
N ARG A 160 18.00 -13.03 -14.47
CA ARG A 160 17.89 -11.70 -13.89
C ARG A 160 17.30 -11.80 -12.48
N ALA A 161 17.90 -11.03 -11.58
CA ALA A 161 17.45 -10.88 -10.20
C ALA A 161 17.66 -9.43 -9.75
N ILE A 162 16.82 -8.98 -8.82
CA ILE A 162 16.96 -7.69 -8.14
C ILE A 162 16.90 -7.90 -6.63
N ALA A 163 17.48 -7.00 -5.87
CA ALA A 163 17.42 -6.93 -4.41
C ALA A 163 17.01 -5.51 -4.02
N ILE A 164 15.79 -5.36 -3.51
CA ILE A 164 15.16 -4.06 -3.25
C ILE A 164 15.32 -3.75 -1.75
N PRO A 165 16.12 -2.76 -1.35
CA PRO A 165 16.19 -2.38 0.06
C PRO A 165 14.83 -1.84 0.54
N HIS A 166 14.38 -2.29 1.71
CA HIS A 166 13.10 -1.84 2.31
C HIS A 166 13.29 -1.18 3.68
N HIS A 167 12.27 -0.45 4.14
CA HIS A 167 12.27 0.38 5.36
C HIS A 167 13.60 1.11 5.64
N THR A 168 14.07 1.86 4.64
CA THR A 168 15.47 2.32 4.54
C THR A 168 15.88 3.37 5.58
N GLY A 169 14.92 4.06 6.20
CA GLY A 169 15.17 5.16 7.14
C GLY A 169 15.54 4.76 8.58
N TYR A 170 15.81 3.49 8.87
CA TYR A 170 16.34 3.07 10.17
C TYR A 170 17.84 3.40 10.33
N LEU A 171 18.44 3.00 11.47
CA LEU A 171 19.84 3.28 11.76
C LEU A 171 20.78 2.47 10.84
N VAL A 172 21.64 3.15 10.08
CA VAL A 172 22.67 2.47 9.26
C VAL A 172 23.56 1.59 10.13
N GLY A 173 23.76 0.34 9.70
CA GLY A 173 24.43 -0.69 10.50
C GLY A 173 23.49 -1.50 11.40
N GLN A 174 22.21 -1.15 11.43
CA GLN A 174 21.11 -1.82 12.14
C GLN A 174 19.82 -1.72 11.31
N ARG A 175 19.58 -2.66 10.39
CA ARG A 175 18.36 -2.78 9.56
C ARG A 175 18.16 -1.73 8.44
N ALA A 176 19.01 -0.71 8.35
CA ALA A 176 19.04 0.19 7.19
C ALA A 176 20.22 -0.08 6.24
N PRO A 177 20.06 0.17 4.93
CA PRO A 177 21.12 0.00 3.95
C PRO A 177 22.24 1.03 4.13
N ASP A 178 23.46 0.62 3.76
CA ASP A 178 24.57 1.54 3.56
C ASP A 178 24.72 1.85 2.07
N TRP A 179 24.28 3.06 1.69
CA TRP A 179 24.25 3.50 0.29
C TRP A 179 25.61 3.49 -0.41
N ARG A 180 26.74 3.45 0.31
CA ARG A 180 28.08 3.31 -0.29
C ARG A 180 28.27 1.96 -1.00
N HIS A 181 27.47 0.97 -0.65
CA HIS A 181 27.57 -0.38 -1.19
C HIS A 181 26.48 -0.70 -2.21
N CYS A 182 25.55 0.22 -2.48
CA CYS A 182 24.44 0.01 -3.42
C CYS A 182 24.96 -0.30 -4.84
N ASP A 183 24.35 -1.28 -5.49
CA ASP A 183 24.54 -1.59 -6.92
C ASP A 183 23.22 -1.35 -7.64
N GLU A 184 23.08 -0.22 -8.33
CA GLU A 184 21.83 0.25 -8.96
C GLU A 184 21.30 -0.70 -10.04
N ARG A 185 22.16 -1.60 -10.55
CA ARG A 185 21.74 -2.63 -11.52
C ARG A 185 20.98 -3.76 -10.85
N LEU A 186 21.31 -4.06 -9.58
CA LEU A 186 20.64 -5.07 -8.77
C LEU A 186 19.58 -4.44 -7.86
N SER A 187 19.72 -3.17 -7.50
CA SER A 187 18.78 -2.41 -6.67
C SER A 187 18.30 -1.18 -7.45
N PRO A 188 17.50 -1.33 -8.53
CA PRO A 188 17.09 -0.20 -9.36
C PRO A 188 16.14 0.77 -8.63
N PHE A 189 15.48 0.34 -7.57
CA PHE A 189 14.58 1.16 -6.75
C PHE A 189 14.61 0.70 -5.30
N ALA A 190 14.06 1.53 -4.41
CA ALA A 190 14.01 1.30 -2.97
C ALA A 190 12.60 1.58 -2.42
N GLU A 191 12.25 0.90 -1.31
CA GLU A 191 11.01 1.18 -0.60
C GLU A 191 11.09 2.53 0.13
N LEU A 192 10.12 3.39 -0.17
CA LEU A 192 9.93 4.67 0.46
C LEU A 192 8.91 4.59 1.59
N PHE A 193 7.86 3.78 1.48
CA PHE A 193 6.83 3.65 2.50
C PHE A 193 6.30 2.22 2.61
N SER A 194 6.07 1.78 3.85
CA SER A 194 5.39 0.55 4.21
C SER A 194 4.59 0.69 5.50
N ILE A 195 4.11 -0.42 6.08
CA ILE A 195 3.55 -0.44 7.44
C ILE A 195 4.51 0.14 8.50
N HIS A 196 5.82 0.15 8.25
CA HIS A 196 6.79 0.79 9.12
C HIS A 196 6.63 2.33 9.17
N GLY A 197 6.15 2.92 8.07
CA GLY A 197 6.09 4.36 7.84
C GLY A 197 6.95 4.80 6.65
N CYS A 198 7.15 6.10 6.53
CA CYS A 198 7.88 6.74 5.44
C CYS A 198 9.39 6.84 5.74
N SER A 199 10.22 6.37 4.81
CA SER A 199 11.68 6.44 4.79
C SER A 199 12.20 7.51 3.81
N GLU A 200 11.34 8.39 3.31
CA GLU A 200 11.75 9.43 2.36
C GLU A 200 12.79 10.38 2.97
N THR A 201 12.52 10.86 4.18
CA THR A 201 13.42 11.63 5.05
C THR A 201 13.17 11.20 6.51
N ASP A 202 14.02 11.60 7.44
CA ASP A 202 13.88 11.31 8.87
C ASP A 202 12.91 12.26 9.62
N GLU A 203 12.38 13.27 8.91
CA GLU A 203 11.47 14.29 9.46
C GLU A 203 10.00 14.07 9.05
N GLU A 204 9.69 12.98 8.35
CA GLU A 204 8.33 12.70 7.88
C GLU A 204 7.34 12.48 9.05
N TRP A 205 6.15 13.07 8.95
CA TRP A 205 5.12 12.95 9.99
C TRP A 205 4.54 11.52 10.07
N ILE A 206 4.47 10.83 8.93
CA ILE A 206 4.19 9.39 8.80
C ILE A 206 5.48 8.57 8.80
N GLY A 207 6.59 9.10 9.33
CA GLY A 207 7.88 8.42 9.37
C GLY A 207 7.87 7.13 10.19
N LEU A 208 9.05 6.52 10.35
CA LEU A 208 9.23 5.22 11.00
C LEU A 208 8.97 5.27 12.53
N ARG A 209 7.70 5.41 12.92
CA ARG A 209 7.26 5.56 14.32
C ARG A 209 6.36 4.43 14.79
N GLN A 210 5.88 3.59 13.87
CA GLN A 210 4.94 2.52 14.19
C GLN A 210 5.63 1.27 14.74
N ASN A 211 6.84 0.95 14.25
CA ASN A 211 7.64 -0.16 14.77
C ASN A 211 8.50 0.32 15.96
N ALA A 212 8.03 0.09 17.18
CA ALA A 212 8.67 0.62 18.38
C ALA A 212 10.02 -0.06 18.66
N HIS A 213 10.18 -1.33 18.29
CA HIS A 213 11.40 -2.09 18.55
C HIS A 213 12.60 -1.65 17.70
N MET A 214 12.39 -1.33 16.42
CA MET A 214 13.47 -0.84 15.55
C MET A 214 13.84 0.63 15.80
N GLY A 215 12.99 1.35 16.55
CA GLY A 215 13.21 2.74 16.93
C GLY A 215 12.68 3.74 15.91
N PRO A 216 12.88 5.05 16.16
CA PRO A 216 12.46 6.09 15.22
C PRO A 216 13.30 6.05 13.94
N GLY A 217 12.78 6.66 12.87
CA GLY A 217 13.58 6.98 11.69
C GLY A 217 14.74 7.93 12.01
N VAL A 218 15.85 7.78 11.29
CA VAL A 218 17.05 8.59 11.42
C VAL A 218 17.77 8.72 10.07
N GLY A 219 18.47 9.84 9.87
CA GLY A 219 19.37 10.02 8.73
C GLY A 219 20.49 8.97 8.62
N GLY A 220 21.15 8.96 7.49
CA GLY A 220 22.15 8.01 7.01
C GLY A 220 21.61 7.09 5.91
N GLY A 221 20.45 6.47 6.15
CA GLY A 221 19.86 5.42 5.32
C GLY A 221 18.62 5.85 4.52
N THR A 222 18.17 7.09 4.66
CA THR A 222 16.92 7.55 4.03
C THR A 222 17.00 7.53 2.50
N TYR A 223 15.84 7.44 1.84
CA TYR A 223 15.77 7.48 0.39
C TYR A 223 16.31 8.80 -0.20
N GLN A 224 16.03 9.95 0.45
CA GLN A 224 16.56 11.23 0.01
C GLN A 224 18.10 11.25 0.02
N GLU A 225 18.74 10.68 1.04
CA GLU A 225 20.20 10.63 1.11
C GLU A 225 20.81 9.71 0.06
N ALA A 226 20.08 8.69 -0.41
CA ALA A 226 20.49 7.89 -1.56
C ALA A 226 20.59 8.78 -2.82
N LEU A 227 19.58 9.62 -3.05
CA LEU A 227 19.56 10.56 -4.18
C LEU A 227 20.62 11.65 -4.03
N ASP A 228 20.82 12.19 -2.83
CA ASP A 228 21.83 13.23 -2.56
C ASP A 228 23.26 12.72 -2.78
N ARG A 229 23.47 11.40 -2.71
CA ARG A 229 24.74 10.72 -3.07
C ARG A 229 24.93 10.53 -4.57
N GLY A 230 23.95 10.89 -5.39
CA GLY A 230 23.96 10.72 -6.84
C GLY A 230 23.56 9.34 -7.31
N LEU A 231 22.85 8.54 -6.49
CA LEU A 231 22.29 7.26 -6.93
C LEU A 231 21.01 7.49 -7.76
N HIS A 232 20.86 6.74 -8.84
CA HIS A 232 19.69 6.70 -9.72
C HIS A 232 18.72 5.61 -9.27
N LEU A 233 18.08 5.81 -8.12
CA LEU A 233 17.08 4.89 -7.59
C LEU A 233 15.66 5.35 -7.93
N GLY A 234 14.80 4.40 -8.34
CA GLY A 234 13.36 4.61 -8.36
C GLY A 234 12.74 4.50 -6.96
N ALA A 235 11.49 4.96 -6.83
CA ALA A 235 10.74 4.92 -5.58
C ALA A 235 9.58 3.92 -5.70
N ILE A 236 9.40 3.06 -4.69
CA ILE A 236 8.21 2.23 -4.56
C ILE A 236 7.62 2.33 -3.15
N CYS A 237 6.39 1.86 -2.99
CA CYS A 237 5.83 1.54 -1.70
C CYS A 237 5.36 0.08 -1.74
N SER A 238 5.43 -0.58 -0.60
CA SER A 238 5.02 -1.97 -0.44
C SER A 238 4.56 -2.20 0.97
N THR A 239 3.81 -3.28 1.22
CA THR A 239 3.10 -3.36 2.50
C THR A 239 3.98 -3.76 3.67
N ASP A 240 4.97 -4.62 3.45
CA ASP A 240 5.74 -5.33 4.49
C ASP A 240 4.80 -6.03 5.49
N ASN A 241 3.62 -6.42 5.02
CA ASN A 241 2.58 -6.93 5.91
C ASN A 241 2.64 -8.44 6.03
N TRP A 242 2.24 -8.91 7.22
CA TRP A 242 2.28 -10.32 7.63
C TRP A 242 0.87 -10.87 7.81
N THR A 243 -0.12 -10.11 7.33
CA THR A 243 -1.53 -10.50 7.38
C THR A 243 -1.84 -11.41 6.18
N HIS A 244 -3.06 -11.90 6.10
CA HIS A 244 -3.50 -12.66 4.92
C HIS A 244 -3.99 -11.74 3.78
N MET A 245 -3.67 -10.44 3.83
CA MET A 245 -4.16 -9.40 2.92
C MET A 245 -3.02 -8.87 2.02
N PRO A 246 -2.75 -9.48 0.85
CA PRO A 246 -1.81 -8.93 -0.12
C PRO A 246 -2.34 -7.62 -0.70
N GLY A 247 -1.49 -6.59 -0.80
CA GLY A 247 -1.92 -5.24 -1.20
C GLY A 247 -2.84 -4.58 -0.16
N HIS A 248 -2.56 -4.81 1.13
CA HIS A 248 -3.27 -4.21 2.24
C HIS A 248 -3.34 -2.68 2.11
N TRP A 249 -4.56 -2.16 2.07
CA TRP A 249 -4.79 -0.73 1.90
C TRP A 249 -4.25 0.08 3.08
N GLY A 250 -3.59 1.20 2.78
CA GLY A 250 -2.96 2.08 3.77
C GLY A 250 -1.57 1.63 4.24
N GLN A 251 -1.03 0.52 3.71
CA GLN A 251 0.30 0.03 4.06
C GLN A 251 1.33 0.16 2.93
N GLY A 252 0.95 0.60 1.73
CA GLY A 252 1.86 0.75 0.60
C GLY A 252 1.45 -0.09 -0.61
N LEU A 253 1.62 0.45 -1.82
CA LEU A 253 1.42 -0.28 -3.08
C LEU A 253 2.31 0.32 -4.18
N MET A 254 2.66 -0.49 -5.16
CA MET A 254 3.49 -0.09 -6.30
C MET A 254 2.63 0.09 -7.56
N GLY A 255 2.84 1.22 -8.25
CA GLY A 255 2.42 1.42 -9.65
C GLY A 255 3.60 1.19 -10.60
N CYS A 256 3.37 0.49 -11.71
CA CYS A 256 4.38 0.14 -12.71
C CYS A 256 3.91 0.47 -14.12
N TRP A 257 4.67 1.29 -14.86
CA TRP A 257 4.41 1.62 -16.27
C TRP A 257 5.16 0.67 -17.20
N ALA A 258 4.49 -0.41 -17.62
CA ALA A 258 5.04 -1.47 -18.46
C ALA A 258 4.37 -1.54 -19.84
N SER A 259 5.05 -2.13 -20.82
CA SER A 259 4.51 -2.32 -22.17
C SER A 259 3.36 -3.34 -22.21
N GLU A 260 3.42 -4.34 -21.34
CA GLU A 260 2.45 -5.43 -21.22
C GLU A 260 2.50 -6.05 -19.82
N LEU A 261 1.43 -6.76 -19.44
CA LEU A 261 1.36 -7.52 -18.19
C LEU A 261 2.04 -8.88 -18.36
N SER A 262 3.36 -8.90 -18.41
CA SER A 262 4.17 -10.11 -18.46
C SER A 262 5.38 -9.97 -17.54
N ARG A 263 6.03 -11.09 -17.19
CA ARG A 263 7.30 -11.01 -16.45
C ARG A 263 8.32 -10.16 -17.19
N GLU A 264 8.41 -10.28 -18.52
CA GLU A 264 9.36 -9.50 -19.31
C GLU A 264 9.01 -8.00 -19.32
N GLY A 265 7.75 -7.65 -19.59
CA GLY A 265 7.29 -6.26 -19.64
C GLY A 265 7.45 -5.54 -18.29
N LEU A 266 7.09 -6.22 -17.19
CA LEU A 266 7.29 -5.69 -15.84
C LEU A 266 8.77 -5.59 -15.50
N TRP A 267 9.59 -6.59 -15.84
CA TRP A 267 11.03 -6.57 -15.54
C TRP A 267 11.76 -5.45 -16.28
N GLU A 268 11.39 -5.19 -17.53
CA GLU A 268 11.92 -4.06 -18.29
C GLU A 268 11.55 -2.73 -17.63
N ALA A 269 10.31 -2.57 -17.15
CA ALA A 269 9.89 -1.39 -16.39
C ALA A 269 10.61 -1.23 -15.05
N PHE A 270 10.86 -2.35 -14.34
CA PHE A 270 11.61 -2.38 -13.08
C PHE A 270 13.03 -1.86 -13.27
N LEU A 271 13.76 -2.41 -14.24
CA LEU A 271 15.15 -2.01 -14.52
C LEU A 271 15.25 -0.56 -15.06
N ALA A 272 14.21 -0.09 -15.73
CA ALA A 272 14.10 1.28 -16.22
C ALA A 272 13.51 2.27 -15.18
N ARG A 273 13.24 1.83 -13.94
CA ARG A 273 12.69 2.67 -12.86
C ARG A 273 11.37 3.34 -13.21
N ARG A 274 10.58 2.74 -14.11
CA ARG A 274 9.25 3.26 -14.49
C ARG A 274 8.19 2.82 -13.49
N VAL A 275 8.50 3.07 -12.23
CA VAL A 275 7.76 2.61 -11.05
C VAL A 275 7.51 3.79 -10.13
N TYR A 276 6.50 3.69 -9.29
CA TYR A 276 6.22 4.71 -8.28
C TYR A 276 5.46 4.09 -7.11
N GLY A 277 5.49 4.75 -5.96
CA GLY A 277 4.85 4.27 -4.74
C GLY A 277 3.60 5.06 -4.37
N VAL A 278 2.62 4.39 -3.78
CA VAL A 278 1.44 5.00 -3.14
C VAL A 278 1.24 4.44 -1.74
N THR A 279 0.63 5.21 -0.83
CA THR A 279 0.35 4.73 0.54
C THR A 279 -0.78 3.69 0.60
N GLY A 280 -1.65 3.64 -0.40
CA GLY A 280 -2.79 2.71 -0.42
C GLY A 280 -3.77 2.99 -1.56
N ASP A 281 -4.23 4.24 -1.70
CA ASP A 281 -5.09 4.64 -2.82
C ASP A 281 -4.38 4.47 -4.17
N ARG A 282 -5.10 4.01 -5.20
CA ARG A 282 -4.57 3.82 -6.57
C ARG A 282 -4.44 5.13 -7.33
N ILE A 283 -3.65 6.05 -6.77
CA ILE A 283 -3.35 7.35 -7.36
C ILE A 283 -2.57 7.15 -8.66
N GLN A 284 -3.22 7.34 -9.80
CA GLN A 284 -2.56 7.23 -11.10
C GLN A 284 -1.68 8.46 -11.30
N LEU A 285 -0.39 8.25 -11.49
CA LEU A 285 0.59 9.31 -11.64
C LEU A 285 1.40 9.09 -12.92
N GLU A 286 1.28 10.05 -13.83
CA GLU A 286 2.16 10.18 -14.98
C GLU A 286 3.02 11.43 -14.80
N PHE A 287 4.33 11.25 -14.93
CA PHE A 287 5.30 12.32 -14.82
C PHE A 287 6.30 12.19 -15.95
N THR A 288 6.50 13.28 -16.70
CA THR A 288 7.47 13.35 -17.78
C THR A 288 8.29 14.65 -17.71
N CYS A 289 9.51 14.59 -18.23
CA CYS A 289 10.36 15.74 -18.51
C CYS A 289 10.76 15.69 -19.99
N ASN A 290 10.43 16.74 -20.76
CA ASN A 290 10.67 16.78 -22.21
C ASN A 290 10.14 15.52 -22.93
N GLY A 291 9.00 14.98 -22.48
CA GLY A 291 8.37 13.77 -23.00
C GLY A 291 8.97 12.44 -22.51
N ALA A 292 10.11 12.43 -21.82
CA ALA A 292 10.65 11.21 -21.20
C ALA A 292 9.99 10.94 -19.85
N ARG A 293 9.63 9.69 -19.56
CA ARG A 293 8.89 9.30 -18.34
C ARG A 293 9.78 9.24 -17.10
N MET A 294 9.15 9.27 -15.93
CA MET A 294 9.76 8.89 -14.63
C MET A 294 10.69 7.66 -14.77
N GLY A 295 11.83 7.69 -14.08
CA GLY A 295 12.88 6.66 -14.18
C GLY A 295 13.97 6.95 -15.23
N SER A 296 13.73 7.90 -16.14
CA SER A 296 14.67 8.24 -17.22
C SER A 296 15.85 9.10 -16.75
N ILE A 297 17.00 8.87 -17.38
CA ILE A 297 18.18 9.74 -17.30
C ILE A 297 18.33 10.44 -18.66
N LEU A 298 18.20 11.75 -18.69
CA LEU A 298 18.26 12.59 -19.87
C LEU A 298 19.63 13.26 -20.00
N SER A 299 20.09 13.44 -21.23
CA SER A 299 21.18 14.36 -21.53
C SER A 299 20.81 15.79 -21.15
N HIS A 300 21.84 16.65 -21.08
CA HIS A 300 21.67 18.06 -20.79
C HIS A 300 20.58 18.71 -21.66
N ALA A 301 19.69 19.46 -21.02
CA ALA A 301 18.69 20.27 -21.69
C ALA A 301 18.64 21.66 -21.04
N PRO A 302 18.80 22.76 -21.81
CA PRO A 302 18.75 24.11 -21.26
C PRO A 302 17.35 24.45 -20.75
N ARG A 303 16.31 23.82 -21.32
CA ARG A 303 14.91 23.97 -20.93
C ARG A 303 14.29 22.61 -20.64
N ARG A 304 13.65 22.47 -19.49
CA ARG A 304 12.99 21.24 -19.03
C ARG A 304 11.52 21.51 -18.84
N GLU A 305 10.69 20.90 -19.68
CA GLU A 305 9.25 20.93 -19.57
C GLU A 305 8.79 19.72 -18.74
N LEU A 306 8.33 19.98 -17.52
CA LEU A 306 7.84 18.99 -16.57
C LEU A 306 6.32 18.89 -16.71
N ALA A 307 5.81 17.78 -17.23
CA ALA A 307 4.38 17.54 -17.36
C ALA A 307 3.92 16.46 -16.37
N VAL A 308 2.84 16.77 -15.64
CA VAL A 308 2.28 15.91 -14.60
C VAL A 308 0.80 15.70 -14.86
N THR A 309 0.35 14.44 -14.87
CA THR A 309 -1.06 14.06 -14.88
C THR A 309 -1.34 13.18 -13.68
N VAL A 310 -2.38 13.54 -12.92
CA VAL A 310 -2.82 12.81 -11.73
C VAL A 310 -4.29 12.49 -11.83
N ARG A 311 -4.64 11.23 -11.52
CA ARG A 311 -6.01 10.79 -11.25
C ARG A 311 -6.05 10.07 -9.90
N GLY A 312 -6.56 10.75 -8.89
CA GLY A 312 -6.65 10.27 -7.52
C GLY A 312 -7.86 9.39 -7.24
N SER A 313 -7.87 8.76 -6.07
CA SER A 313 -8.97 7.98 -5.49
C SER A 313 -9.83 8.80 -4.52
N ASP A 314 -9.44 10.05 -4.28
CA ASP A 314 -10.11 11.07 -3.49
C ASP A 314 -9.78 12.45 -4.11
N ALA A 315 -10.35 13.52 -3.56
CA ALA A 315 -10.02 14.87 -3.98
C ALA A 315 -8.53 15.15 -3.77
N ILE A 316 -7.87 15.63 -4.83
CA ILE A 316 -6.44 16.01 -4.77
C ILE A 316 -6.34 17.28 -3.92
N ASP A 317 -5.43 17.26 -2.95
CA ASP A 317 -5.08 18.44 -2.16
C ASP A 317 -4.07 19.29 -2.93
N ARG A 318 -2.88 18.74 -3.13
CA ARG A 318 -1.77 19.41 -3.80
C ARG A 318 -0.82 18.42 -4.46
N ILE A 319 -0.02 18.94 -5.38
CA ILE A 319 1.04 18.24 -6.08
C ILE A 319 2.32 19.06 -5.95
N GLU A 320 3.36 18.47 -5.39
CA GLU A 320 4.67 19.10 -5.22
C GLU A 320 5.64 18.56 -6.27
N ILE A 321 6.34 19.45 -6.96
CA ILE A 321 7.48 19.13 -7.82
C ILE A 321 8.73 19.47 -7.01
N LEU A 322 9.58 18.47 -6.79
CA LEU A 322 10.83 18.63 -6.08
C LEU A 322 11.98 18.60 -7.06
N ARG A 323 12.95 19.49 -6.84
CA ARG A 323 14.23 19.58 -7.56
C ARG A 323 15.35 19.39 -6.55
N ASN A 324 16.15 18.33 -6.71
CA ASN A 324 17.23 17.96 -5.79
C ASN A 324 16.79 17.95 -4.32
N GLY A 325 15.73 17.19 -4.04
CA GLY A 325 15.16 17.02 -2.69
C GLY A 325 14.33 18.21 -2.17
N ARG A 326 14.39 19.39 -2.80
CA ARG A 326 13.68 20.59 -2.35
C ARG A 326 12.40 20.81 -3.15
N VAL A 327 11.30 21.14 -2.49
CA VAL A 327 10.07 21.59 -3.18
C VAL A 327 10.41 22.85 -3.97
N TRP A 328 10.27 22.76 -5.29
CA TRP A 328 10.55 23.83 -6.24
C TRP A 328 9.27 24.49 -6.73
N ALA A 329 8.24 23.69 -6.99
CA ALA A 329 6.91 24.18 -7.34
C ALA A 329 5.83 23.37 -6.61
N THR A 330 4.71 24.02 -6.30
CA THR A 330 3.52 23.37 -5.76
C THR A 330 2.32 23.78 -6.58
N TYR A 331 1.61 22.80 -7.12
CA TYR A 331 0.28 22.98 -7.68
C TYR A 331 -0.75 22.69 -6.59
N CYS A 332 -1.45 23.71 -6.12
CA CYS A 332 -2.57 23.55 -5.20
C CYS A 332 -3.83 23.26 -6.00
N HIS A 333 -4.43 22.07 -5.82
CA HIS A 333 -5.67 21.71 -6.50
C HIS A 333 -6.90 22.14 -5.70
N GLN A 334 -6.78 22.26 -4.38
CA GLN A 334 -7.85 22.80 -3.55
C GLN A 334 -8.26 24.20 -4.02
N GLY A 335 -9.57 24.39 -4.18
CA GLY A 335 -10.15 25.66 -4.64
C GLY A 335 -9.99 25.93 -6.14
N GLN A 336 -9.40 25.00 -6.92
CA GLN A 336 -9.29 25.12 -8.39
C GLN A 336 -10.37 24.34 -9.15
N TRP A 337 -11.30 23.71 -8.45
CA TRP A 337 -12.41 22.96 -9.04
C TRP A 337 -13.73 23.29 -8.33
N SER A 338 -14.84 23.06 -9.03
CA SER A 338 -16.18 23.34 -8.55
C SER A 338 -17.08 22.13 -8.79
N GLU A 339 -18.18 22.05 -8.05
CA GLU A 339 -19.24 21.08 -8.34
C GLU A 339 -19.80 21.33 -9.75
N PRO A 340 -20.18 20.26 -10.49
CA PRO A 340 -20.79 20.38 -11.81
C PRO A 340 -22.11 21.16 -11.76
N GLN A 341 -22.42 21.87 -12.85
CA GLN A 341 -23.68 22.59 -12.97
C GLN A 341 -24.87 21.63 -13.06
N PRO A 342 -26.09 22.07 -12.71
CA PRO A 342 -27.27 21.24 -12.87
C PRO A 342 -27.42 20.65 -14.28
N GLY A 343 -27.72 19.35 -14.38
CA GLY A 343 -27.79 18.62 -15.65
C GLY A 343 -26.44 18.32 -16.34
N GLN A 344 -25.31 18.83 -15.82
CA GLN A 344 -23.99 18.52 -16.38
C GLN A 344 -23.58 17.09 -16.02
N ARG A 345 -23.45 16.23 -17.04
CA ARG A 345 -22.96 14.86 -16.85
C ARG A 345 -21.44 14.84 -16.67
N THR A 346 -20.96 14.15 -15.65
CA THR A 346 -19.53 13.89 -15.41
C THR A 346 -19.36 12.57 -14.64
N ARG A 347 -18.12 12.21 -14.34
CA ARG A 347 -17.78 11.08 -13.47
C ARG A 347 -17.67 11.52 -12.03
N TYR A 348 -18.03 10.61 -11.14
CA TYR A 348 -17.95 10.79 -9.70
C TYR A 348 -17.32 9.58 -9.05
N LYS A 349 -16.64 9.81 -7.92
CA LYS A 349 -16.11 8.76 -7.05
C LYS A 349 -16.84 8.78 -5.71
N LEU A 350 -17.28 7.61 -5.24
CA LEU A 350 -17.93 7.39 -3.94
C LEU A 350 -17.22 6.26 -3.19
N ARG A 351 -16.63 6.58 -2.04
CA ARG A 351 -16.08 5.56 -1.13
C ARG A 351 -17.14 5.10 -0.14
N LEU A 352 -17.36 3.79 -0.08
CA LEU A 352 -18.13 3.13 0.97
C LEU A 352 -17.17 2.38 1.90
N GLU A 353 -17.06 2.85 3.14
CA GLU A 353 -16.18 2.29 4.17
C GLU A 353 -17.00 1.60 5.26
N VAL A 354 -16.54 0.44 5.71
CA VAL A 354 -17.22 -0.45 6.65
C VAL A 354 -16.24 -1.03 7.67
N GLY A 355 -16.68 -1.19 8.91
CA GLY A 355 -15.90 -1.91 9.92
C GLY A 355 -15.96 -1.39 11.35
N TRP A 356 -16.59 -0.23 11.58
CA TRP A 356 -16.82 0.23 12.96
C TRP A 356 -17.84 -0.64 13.68
N GLY A 357 -17.59 -0.87 14.97
CA GLY A 357 -18.40 -1.73 15.82
C GLY A 357 -17.78 -1.86 17.22
N PRO A 358 -18.18 -2.89 18.00
CA PRO A 358 -17.65 -3.11 19.35
C PRO A 358 -16.23 -3.66 19.30
N ARG A 359 -15.40 -3.28 20.27
CA ARG A 359 -14.01 -3.71 20.38
C ARG A 359 -13.91 -5.19 20.80
N PRO A 360 -12.81 -5.88 20.45
CA PRO A 360 -12.63 -7.31 20.81
C PRO A 360 -12.76 -7.63 22.29
N ASN A 361 -12.47 -6.68 23.19
CA ASN A 361 -12.52 -6.88 24.64
C ASN A 361 -13.88 -6.55 25.28
N GLU A 362 -14.89 -6.19 24.50
CA GLU A 362 -16.21 -5.78 25.01
C GLU A 362 -17.22 -6.94 24.97
N LEU A 363 -17.55 -7.42 23.77
CA LEU A 363 -18.39 -8.61 23.55
C LEU A 363 -17.90 -9.32 22.27
N PRO A 364 -17.82 -10.65 22.25
CA PRO A 364 -17.40 -11.36 21.04
C PRO A 364 -18.43 -11.16 19.93
N LYS A 365 -17.96 -10.77 18.75
CA LYS A 365 -18.78 -10.73 17.52
C LYS A 365 -18.09 -11.52 16.40
N PRO A 366 -18.86 -12.27 15.60
CA PRO A 366 -18.32 -12.88 14.39
C PRO A 366 -17.93 -11.80 13.37
N GLU A 367 -17.24 -12.22 12.31
CA GLU A 367 -17.04 -11.39 11.13
C GLU A 367 -18.40 -10.85 10.64
N HIS A 368 -18.43 -9.57 10.27
CA HIS A 368 -19.63 -8.97 9.70
C HIS A 368 -19.50 -8.90 8.18
N HIS A 369 -20.50 -9.45 7.51
CA HIS A 369 -20.63 -9.47 6.06
C HIS A 369 -21.53 -8.33 5.60
N TRP A 370 -21.06 -7.61 4.59
CA TRP A 370 -21.70 -6.42 4.04
C TRP A 370 -22.05 -6.70 2.59
N ASP A 371 -23.28 -7.15 2.36
CA ASP A 371 -23.84 -7.40 1.03
C ASP A 371 -24.59 -6.16 0.58
N GLY A 372 -24.18 -5.60 -0.57
CA GLY A 372 -24.72 -4.33 -1.01
C GLY A 372 -24.99 -4.23 -2.50
N GLU A 373 -25.91 -3.33 -2.80
CA GLU A 373 -26.32 -2.90 -4.13
C GLU A 373 -26.27 -1.36 -4.16
N LEU A 374 -25.49 -0.81 -5.08
CA LEU A 374 -25.40 0.62 -5.34
C LEU A 374 -25.94 0.89 -6.75
N THR A 375 -26.99 1.68 -6.87
CA THR A 375 -27.62 2.05 -8.15
C THR A 375 -27.58 3.56 -8.35
N VAL A 376 -27.33 4.00 -9.59
CA VAL A 376 -27.25 5.42 -9.96
C VAL A 376 -28.26 5.74 -11.07
N GLY A 377 -29.37 6.37 -10.70
CA GLY A 377 -30.46 6.70 -11.63
C GLY A 377 -30.01 7.58 -12.79
N ASP A 378 -30.42 7.21 -14.01
CA ASP A 378 -30.00 7.82 -15.28
C ASP A 378 -28.47 7.90 -15.44
N GLY A 379 -27.74 7.05 -14.71
CA GLY A 379 -26.27 7.00 -14.66
C GLY A 379 -25.70 5.70 -15.22
N ARG A 380 -24.41 5.49 -14.98
CA ARG A 380 -23.67 4.28 -15.36
C ARG A 380 -22.50 4.02 -14.43
N MET A 381 -22.36 2.79 -13.93
CA MET A 381 -21.15 2.34 -13.24
C MET A 381 -20.00 2.16 -14.23
N VAL A 382 -18.84 2.75 -13.95
CA VAL A 382 -17.69 2.74 -14.87
C VAL A 382 -16.42 2.16 -14.26
N GLY A 383 -16.32 2.04 -12.94
CA GLY A 383 -15.13 1.50 -12.30
C GLY A 383 -15.28 1.29 -10.81
N TRP A 384 -14.27 0.65 -10.23
CA TRP A 384 -14.13 0.48 -8.79
C TRP A 384 -12.64 0.35 -8.40
N GLU A 385 -12.31 0.59 -7.13
CA GLU A 385 -10.97 0.38 -6.59
C GLU A 385 -11.05 -0.29 -5.20
N PRO A 386 -10.16 -1.26 -4.90
CA PRO A 386 -10.10 -1.90 -3.59
C PRO A 386 -9.44 -0.97 -2.56
N CYS A 387 -10.09 -0.79 -1.42
CA CYS A 387 -9.51 -0.16 -0.22
C CYS A 387 -9.57 -1.17 0.94
N TRP A 388 -9.06 -2.37 0.68
CA TRP A 388 -9.29 -3.55 1.51
C TRP A 388 -8.18 -3.75 2.56
N ILE A 389 -8.58 -4.06 3.80
CA ILE A 389 -7.68 -4.31 4.94
C ILE A 389 -7.84 -5.71 5.54
N SER A 390 -8.76 -6.50 4.98
CA SER A 390 -9.02 -7.89 5.38
C SER A 390 -9.19 -8.72 4.11
N PRO A 391 -8.74 -9.97 4.11
CA PRO A 391 -8.92 -10.86 2.97
C PRO A 391 -10.41 -11.16 2.69
N TRP A 392 -10.66 -11.84 1.57
CA TRP A 392 -11.97 -12.41 1.22
C TRP A 392 -13.08 -11.40 0.92
N GLN A 393 -12.70 -10.16 0.58
CA GLN A 393 -13.60 -9.19 -0.01
C GLN A 393 -14.03 -9.64 -1.41
N GLY A 394 -15.25 -9.29 -1.82
CA GLY A 394 -15.77 -9.63 -3.13
C GLY A 394 -15.41 -8.58 -4.18
N VAL A 395 -14.93 -9.02 -5.36
CA VAL A 395 -14.81 -8.16 -6.53
C VAL A 395 -16.21 -7.65 -6.91
N PRO A 396 -16.45 -6.32 -6.95
CA PRO A 396 -17.73 -5.78 -7.36
C PRO A 396 -18.10 -6.18 -8.79
N ARG A 397 -19.35 -6.58 -9.00
CA ARG A 397 -19.93 -6.76 -10.32
C ARG A 397 -20.64 -5.48 -10.74
N LEU A 398 -20.27 -4.92 -11.89
CA LEU A 398 -20.87 -3.70 -12.44
C LEU A 398 -21.71 -4.05 -13.67
N GLU A 399 -22.99 -3.70 -13.69
CA GLU A 399 -23.85 -3.85 -14.86
C GLU A 399 -24.73 -2.60 -15.03
N GLY A 400 -24.56 -1.89 -16.16
CA GLY A 400 -25.34 -0.69 -16.44
C GLY A 400 -25.13 0.39 -15.36
N ASP A 401 -26.19 0.68 -14.62
CA ASP A 401 -26.25 1.69 -13.55
C ASP A 401 -26.04 1.13 -12.15
N THR A 402 -25.80 -0.18 -12.02
CA THR A 402 -25.82 -0.89 -10.73
C THR A 402 -24.51 -1.62 -10.46
N ALA A 403 -24.07 -1.58 -9.21
CA ALA A 403 -22.94 -2.34 -8.68
C ALA A 403 -23.41 -3.25 -7.54
N TRP A 404 -23.05 -4.54 -7.60
CA TRP A 404 -23.22 -5.49 -6.51
C TRP A 404 -21.87 -5.83 -5.90
N PHE A 405 -21.78 -5.83 -4.57
CA PHE A 405 -20.53 -6.03 -3.87
C PHE A 405 -20.72 -6.76 -2.56
N HIS A 406 -19.63 -7.36 -2.10
CA HIS A 406 -19.53 -8.01 -0.80
C HIS A 406 -18.28 -7.49 -0.10
N MET A 407 -18.42 -7.07 1.15
CA MET A 407 -17.28 -6.73 2.00
C MET A 407 -17.32 -7.49 3.32
N VAL A 408 -16.15 -7.65 3.93
CA VAL A 408 -15.99 -8.30 5.23
C VAL A 408 -15.28 -7.36 6.19
N SER A 409 -15.81 -7.23 7.41
CA SER A 409 -15.11 -6.55 8.51
C SER A 409 -14.93 -7.47 9.70
N ARG A 410 -13.76 -7.36 10.33
CA ARG A 410 -13.38 -8.18 11.49
C ARG A 410 -13.30 -7.34 12.74
N GLN A 411 -13.72 -7.93 13.87
CA GLN A 411 -13.71 -7.24 15.15
C GLN A 411 -12.28 -6.80 15.55
N GLU A 412 -11.27 -7.59 15.21
CA GLU A 412 -9.85 -7.29 15.47
C GLU A 412 -9.37 -5.99 14.78
N HIS A 413 -10.06 -5.54 13.73
CA HIS A 413 -9.69 -4.34 12.97
C HIS A 413 -10.40 -3.05 13.41
N VAL A 414 -11.37 -3.14 14.33
CA VAL A 414 -12.17 -1.99 14.79
C VAL A 414 -11.30 -0.84 15.33
N GLY A 415 -10.16 -1.16 15.95
CA GLY A 415 -9.23 -0.17 16.51
C GLY A 415 -8.30 0.51 15.49
N ARG A 416 -8.30 0.05 14.23
CA ARG A 416 -7.41 0.58 13.19
C ARG A 416 -7.82 2.00 12.76
N PRO A 417 -6.84 2.85 12.39
CA PRO A 417 -7.12 4.23 11.98
C PRO A 417 -7.95 4.33 10.69
N MET A 418 -7.96 3.27 9.88
CA MET A 418 -8.69 3.17 8.62
C MET A 418 -9.42 1.82 8.58
N GLN A 419 -10.64 1.81 8.07
CA GLN A 419 -11.49 0.61 7.95
C GLN A 419 -11.54 0.13 6.48
N GLY A 420 -12.05 -1.07 6.24
CA GLY A 420 -12.12 -1.63 4.89
C GLY A 420 -13.15 -0.88 4.04
N ALA A 421 -12.84 -0.64 2.76
CA ALA A 421 -13.72 0.09 1.88
C ALA A 421 -13.69 -0.41 0.44
N THR A 422 -14.72 -0.06 -0.32
CA THR A 422 -14.72 -0.11 -1.79
C THR A 422 -15.04 1.27 -2.34
N LEU A 423 -14.23 1.71 -3.29
CA LEU A 423 -14.47 2.95 -4.04
C LEU A 423 -15.21 2.60 -5.33
N PHE A 424 -16.32 3.27 -5.60
CA PHE A 424 -17.08 3.15 -6.85
C PHE A 424 -16.92 4.40 -7.69
N GLU A 425 -16.84 4.22 -8.99
CA GLU A 425 -16.85 5.30 -9.97
C GLU A 425 -18.03 5.16 -10.92
N PHE A 426 -18.75 6.25 -11.12
CA PHE A 426 -19.95 6.26 -11.96
C PHE A 426 -20.12 7.59 -12.71
N GLU A 427 -20.81 7.54 -13.85
CA GLU A 427 -21.23 8.70 -14.63
C GLU A 427 -22.66 9.08 -14.29
N ALA A 428 -22.91 10.36 -13.97
CA ALA A 428 -24.23 10.85 -13.55
C ALA A 428 -24.36 12.37 -13.76
N THR A 429 -25.54 12.93 -13.52
CA THR A 429 -25.71 14.38 -13.29
C THR A 429 -25.85 14.66 -11.78
N PRO A 430 -25.72 15.92 -11.32
CA PRO A 430 -25.90 16.25 -9.90
C PRO A 430 -27.29 15.88 -9.32
N GLU A 431 -28.30 15.74 -10.18
CA GLU A 431 -29.68 15.40 -9.80
C GLU A 431 -29.94 13.89 -9.78
N SER A 432 -29.11 13.08 -10.44
CA SER A 432 -29.22 11.62 -10.45
C SER A 432 -29.31 11.09 -9.02
N LEU A 433 -30.27 10.21 -8.77
CA LEU A 433 -30.43 9.56 -7.47
C LEU A 433 -29.44 8.41 -7.35
N VAL A 434 -28.65 8.44 -6.28
CA VAL A 434 -27.86 7.29 -5.83
C VAL A 434 -28.67 6.57 -4.76
N GLN A 435 -28.93 5.29 -4.99
CA GLN A 435 -29.56 4.38 -4.03
C GLN A 435 -28.52 3.37 -3.58
N LEU A 436 -28.26 3.30 -2.28
CA LEU A 436 -27.48 2.25 -1.65
C LEU A 436 -28.42 1.40 -0.80
N ARG A 437 -28.46 0.10 -1.09
CA ARG A 437 -28.96 -0.92 -0.18
C ARG A 437 -27.75 -1.67 0.38
N LEU A 438 -27.65 -1.73 1.70
CA LEU A 438 -26.56 -2.42 2.39
C LEU A 438 -27.17 -3.27 3.50
N ASN A 439 -27.17 -4.58 3.30
CA ASN A 439 -27.92 -5.53 4.12
C ASN A 439 -29.39 -5.07 4.25
N GLY A 440 -29.86 -4.77 5.46
CA GLY A 440 -31.22 -4.30 5.73
C GLY A 440 -31.44 -2.77 5.72
N LEU A 441 -30.40 -1.97 5.45
CA LEU A 441 -30.51 -0.51 5.44
C LEU A 441 -30.49 0.05 4.01
N GLU A 442 -31.24 1.12 3.79
CA GLU A 442 -31.31 1.83 2.51
C GLU A 442 -31.03 3.33 2.68
N LEU A 443 -30.28 3.90 1.75
CA LEU A 443 -30.06 5.34 1.61
C LEU A 443 -30.28 5.73 0.16
N THR A 444 -31.14 6.72 -0.06
CA THR A 444 -31.37 7.31 -1.39
C THR A 444 -31.19 8.82 -1.31
N ALA A 445 -30.30 9.37 -2.14
CA ALA A 445 -30.05 10.81 -2.21
C ALA A 445 -29.51 11.21 -3.59
N PRO A 446 -29.75 12.46 -4.05
CA PRO A 446 -29.13 12.95 -5.27
C PRO A 446 -27.61 13.11 -5.09
N VAL A 447 -26.84 12.93 -6.17
CA VAL A 447 -25.38 13.08 -6.19
C VAL A 447 -24.93 14.41 -5.57
N SER A 448 -25.62 15.51 -5.90
CA SER A 448 -25.37 16.84 -5.33
C SER A 448 -25.45 16.87 -3.81
N ALA A 449 -26.42 16.19 -3.20
CA ALA A 449 -26.53 16.12 -1.74
C ALA A 449 -25.41 15.28 -1.12
N LEU A 450 -25.06 14.15 -1.75
CA LEU A 450 -23.96 13.28 -1.32
C LEU A 450 -22.59 13.95 -1.46
N SER A 451 -22.44 14.93 -2.35
CA SER A 451 -21.20 15.69 -2.53
C SER A 451 -20.97 16.71 -1.43
N MET A 452 -22.02 17.11 -0.69
CA MET A 452 -21.93 18.12 0.37
C MET A 452 -21.38 17.59 1.70
N ARG A 453 -21.68 16.33 2.06
CA ARG A 453 -21.27 15.73 3.34
C ARG A 453 -21.25 14.21 3.28
N SER A 454 -20.53 13.59 4.22
CA SER A 454 -20.59 12.15 4.42
C SER A 454 -21.89 11.73 5.09
N HIS A 455 -22.27 10.47 4.89
CA HIS A 455 -23.45 9.85 5.49
C HIS A 455 -23.04 8.61 6.29
N LEU A 456 -23.75 8.36 7.38
CA LEU A 456 -23.51 7.22 8.27
C LEU A 456 -24.75 6.32 8.32
N LEU A 457 -24.54 5.03 8.08
CA LEU A 457 -25.50 3.97 8.34
C LEU A 457 -25.07 3.27 9.63
N TRP A 458 -26.01 3.04 10.55
CA TRP A 458 -25.75 2.31 11.77
C TRP A 458 -26.88 1.32 12.07
N TYR A 459 -26.50 0.08 12.38
CA TYR A 459 -27.41 -1.07 12.43
C TYR A 459 -28.06 -1.19 13.80
N ARG A 460 -28.92 -0.22 14.12
CA ARG A 460 -29.54 -0.06 15.45
C ARG A 460 -30.34 -1.29 15.88
N ASP A 461 -31.28 -1.75 15.06
CA ASP A 461 -32.22 -2.79 15.47
C ASP A 461 -31.54 -4.15 15.59
N GLU A 462 -30.58 -4.45 14.70
CA GLU A 462 -29.67 -5.59 14.82
C GLU A 462 -28.90 -5.53 16.16
N CYS A 463 -28.35 -4.36 16.50
CA CYS A 463 -27.62 -4.19 17.74
C CYS A 463 -28.49 -4.36 18.99
N ILE A 464 -29.74 -3.88 18.97
CA ILE A 464 -30.69 -4.06 20.08
C ILE A 464 -30.97 -5.55 20.29
N HIS A 465 -31.26 -6.27 19.21
CA HIS A 465 -31.52 -7.71 19.29
C HIS A 465 -30.31 -8.46 19.84
N PHE A 466 -29.11 -8.17 19.30
CA PHE A 466 -27.86 -8.77 19.76
C PHE A 466 -27.59 -8.50 21.25
N LEU A 467 -27.68 -7.24 21.71
CA LEU A 467 -27.39 -6.91 23.11
C LEU A 467 -28.43 -7.51 24.06
N ARG A 468 -29.70 -7.56 23.66
CA ARG A 468 -30.74 -8.22 24.44
C ARG A 468 -30.43 -9.70 24.63
N ASP A 469 -30.06 -10.40 23.56
CA ASP A 469 -29.69 -11.83 23.61
C ASP A 469 -28.39 -12.06 24.41
N ALA A 470 -27.35 -11.28 24.13
CA ALA A 470 -26.03 -11.45 24.74
C ALA A 470 -25.94 -11.03 26.21
N THR A 471 -26.79 -10.10 26.66
CA THR A 471 -26.66 -9.49 28.00
C THR A 471 -27.96 -9.41 28.82
N GLY A 472 -29.12 -9.66 28.20
CA GLY A 472 -30.42 -9.40 28.82
C GLY A 472 -30.78 -7.91 28.93
N LEU A 473 -30.05 -7.03 28.24
CA LEU A 473 -30.32 -5.60 28.21
C LEU A 473 -31.59 -5.30 27.40
N GLU A 474 -32.70 -5.10 28.11
CA GLU A 474 -33.95 -4.64 27.51
C GLU A 474 -33.85 -3.16 27.06
N PRO A 475 -34.46 -2.78 25.91
CA PRO A 475 -34.39 -1.43 25.34
C PRO A 475 -34.72 -0.30 26.31
N GLU A 476 -35.64 -0.53 27.23
CA GLU A 476 -36.14 0.45 28.19
C GLU A 476 -35.18 0.67 29.38
N ARG A 477 -34.20 -0.24 29.57
CA ARG A 477 -33.20 -0.15 30.65
C ARG A 477 -31.97 0.65 30.26
N ALA A 478 -31.68 0.78 28.96
CA ALA A 478 -30.64 1.66 28.48
C ALA A 478 -31.17 3.10 28.44
N GLU A 479 -30.63 3.99 29.27
CA GLU A 479 -30.94 5.41 29.14
C GLU A 479 -30.38 5.95 27.81
N GLY A 480 -31.28 6.21 26.84
CA GLY A 480 -30.93 6.76 25.53
C GLY A 480 -30.40 5.71 24.53
N SER A 481 -29.88 6.19 23.39
CA SER A 481 -29.42 5.34 22.28
C SER A 481 -27.93 5.05 22.29
N ASP A 482 -27.17 5.55 23.28
CA ASP A 482 -25.71 5.62 23.22
C ASP A 482 -25.07 4.22 23.24
N ALA A 483 -25.48 3.36 24.17
CA ALA A 483 -24.99 1.98 24.25
C ALA A 483 -25.20 1.20 22.93
N TYR A 484 -26.39 1.34 22.33
CA TYR A 484 -26.69 0.72 21.03
C TYR A 484 -25.89 1.34 19.90
N TYR A 485 -25.67 2.66 19.94
CA TYR A 485 -24.88 3.33 18.93
C TYR A 485 -23.43 2.86 18.97
N HIS A 486 -22.79 2.81 20.14
CA HIS A 486 -21.41 2.34 20.27
C HIS A 486 -21.22 0.90 19.78
N PHE A 487 -22.14 -0.01 20.13
CA PHE A 487 -22.07 -1.43 19.78
C PHE A 487 -22.61 -1.80 18.38
N ALA A 488 -23.30 -0.88 17.71
CA ALA A 488 -23.80 -1.13 16.36
C ALA A 488 -22.66 -1.18 15.34
N HIS A 489 -22.79 -2.07 14.37
CA HIS A 489 -22.01 -1.98 13.14
C HIS A 489 -22.35 -0.69 12.42
N LYS A 490 -21.35 -0.06 11.78
CA LYS A 490 -21.54 1.18 11.03
C LYS A 490 -20.82 1.15 9.70
N ALA A 491 -21.46 1.75 8.71
CA ALA A 491 -20.91 2.01 7.39
C ALA A 491 -20.92 3.52 7.13
N LYS A 492 -19.86 4.02 6.51
CA LYS A 492 -19.72 5.42 6.13
C LYS A 492 -19.67 5.54 4.61
N LEU A 493 -20.57 6.35 4.07
CA LEU A 493 -20.46 6.85 2.72
C LEU A 493 -19.71 8.17 2.81
N HIS A 494 -18.52 8.20 2.22
CA HIS A 494 -17.78 9.45 2.10
C HIS A 494 -18.47 10.38 1.11
N ARG A 495 -18.03 11.65 1.10
CA ARG A 495 -18.53 12.62 0.13
C ARG A 495 -18.30 12.09 -1.28
N VAL A 496 -19.28 12.28 -2.15
CA VAL A 496 -19.10 12.05 -3.57
C VAL A 496 -18.20 13.15 -4.13
N ILE A 497 -17.27 12.79 -5.01
CA ILE A 497 -16.26 13.71 -5.54
C ILE A 497 -16.38 13.73 -7.06
N PRO A 498 -16.60 14.89 -7.71
CA PRO A 498 -16.65 14.99 -9.16
C PRO A 498 -15.26 14.83 -9.79
N GLU A 499 -15.21 14.48 -11.07
CA GLU A 499 -13.97 14.26 -11.85
C GLU A 499 -12.96 15.40 -11.74
N ALA A 500 -13.45 16.65 -11.76
CA ALA A 500 -12.63 17.84 -11.60
C ALA A 500 -11.91 17.89 -10.23
N GLY A 501 -12.43 17.23 -9.20
CA GLY A 501 -11.83 17.18 -7.87
C GLY A 501 -10.72 16.16 -7.72
N TYR A 502 -10.73 15.08 -8.50
CA TYR A 502 -9.74 14.00 -8.42
C TYR A 502 -8.87 13.85 -9.66
N THR A 503 -9.00 14.71 -10.68
CA THR A 503 -8.16 14.67 -11.90
C THR A 503 -7.55 16.03 -12.20
N VAL A 504 -6.26 16.05 -12.56
CA VAL A 504 -5.58 17.25 -13.03
C VAL A 504 -4.40 16.93 -13.94
N THR A 505 -4.19 17.76 -14.96
CA THR A 505 -2.97 17.77 -15.80
C THR A 505 -2.43 19.19 -15.85
N PHE A 506 -1.13 19.35 -15.62
CA PHE A 506 -0.45 20.63 -15.75
C PHE A 506 1.00 20.46 -16.15
N THR A 507 1.60 21.57 -16.59
CA THR A 507 3.00 21.64 -17.02
C THR A 507 3.69 22.80 -16.34
N VAL A 508 4.94 22.61 -15.94
CA VAL A 508 5.83 23.66 -15.43
C VAL A 508 7.14 23.60 -16.21
N THR A 509 7.71 24.75 -16.55
CA THR A 509 9.01 24.84 -17.23
C THR A 509 10.08 25.25 -16.22
N ASP A 510 11.17 24.49 -16.16
CA ASP A 510 12.40 24.90 -15.51
C ASP A 510 13.46 25.24 -16.58
N ASP A 511 13.88 26.50 -16.62
CA ASP A 511 14.92 27.03 -17.49
C ASP A 511 16.14 27.53 -16.71
N GLU A 512 16.20 27.28 -15.39
CA GLU A 512 17.36 27.63 -14.58
C GLU A 512 18.59 26.84 -15.07
N PRO A 513 19.78 27.45 -15.24
CA PRO A 513 20.96 26.73 -15.69
C PRO A 513 21.30 25.52 -14.80
N LEU A 514 21.66 24.39 -15.44
CA LEU A 514 22.11 23.17 -14.76
C LEU A 514 23.64 23.05 -14.82
N THR A 515 24.31 23.24 -13.68
CA THR A 515 25.78 23.06 -13.56
C THR A 515 26.17 21.65 -13.14
N GLN A 516 25.22 20.86 -12.67
CA GLN A 516 25.41 19.46 -12.26
C GLN A 516 24.14 18.67 -12.59
N GLU A 517 24.23 17.34 -12.53
CA GLU A 517 23.04 16.51 -12.66
C GLU A 517 21.97 16.94 -11.65
N THR A 518 20.75 17.05 -12.13
CA THR A 518 19.59 17.46 -11.34
C THR A 518 18.50 16.42 -11.51
N HIS A 519 17.86 16.05 -10.40
CA HIS A 519 16.73 15.15 -10.43
C HIS A 519 15.44 15.89 -10.05
N TYR A 520 14.36 15.55 -10.75
CA TYR A 520 13.00 16.01 -10.49
C TYR A 520 12.15 14.84 -10.01
N ARG A 521 11.29 15.07 -9.03
CA ARG A 521 10.31 14.07 -8.57
C ARG A 521 8.99 14.75 -8.20
N VAL A 522 7.91 13.98 -8.19
CA VAL A 522 6.57 14.46 -7.87
C VAL A 522 6.07 13.80 -6.59
N ARG A 523 5.49 14.59 -5.69
CA ARG A 523 4.65 14.10 -4.59
C ARG A 523 3.21 14.53 -4.82
N VAL A 524 2.28 13.62 -4.59
CA VAL A 524 0.84 13.91 -4.61
C VAL A 524 0.30 13.69 -3.21
N GLU A 525 -0.52 14.62 -2.72
CA GLU A 525 -1.32 14.42 -1.51
C GLU A 525 -2.80 14.61 -1.82
N GLN A 526 -3.63 13.71 -1.28
CA GLN A 526 -5.08 13.80 -1.33
C GLN A 526 -5.65 14.28 0.00
N ARG A 527 -6.91 14.72 0.00
CA ARG A 527 -7.60 15.22 1.21
C ARG A 527 -7.78 14.17 2.32
N ASN A 528 -7.72 12.88 1.97
CA ASN A 528 -7.78 11.78 2.93
C ASN A 528 -6.39 11.39 3.48
N GLY A 529 -5.34 12.15 3.16
CA GLY A 529 -3.97 11.92 3.62
C GLY A 529 -3.21 10.83 2.85
N GLN A 530 -3.84 10.17 1.86
CA GLN A 530 -3.14 9.23 0.99
C GLN A 530 -2.21 9.97 0.02
N ARG A 531 -1.05 9.37 -0.25
CA ARG A 531 0.05 10.00 -1.00
C ARG A 531 0.59 9.12 -2.11
N ALA A 532 1.24 9.76 -3.08
CA ALA A 532 2.04 9.11 -4.12
C ALA A 532 3.40 9.79 -4.28
N TRP A 533 4.42 9.01 -4.62
CA TRP A 533 5.78 9.47 -4.90
C TRP A 533 6.27 8.89 -6.23
N SER A 534 6.58 9.76 -7.20
CA SER A 534 7.16 9.30 -8.47
C SER A 534 8.60 8.81 -8.27
N SER A 535 9.04 7.88 -9.11
CA SER A 535 10.48 7.77 -9.37
C SER A 535 11.02 9.09 -9.93
N PRO A 536 12.30 9.43 -9.69
CA PRO A 536 12.87 10.65 -10.22
C PRO A 536 13.07 10.60 -11.74
N ILE A 537 13.23 11.77 -12.34
CA ILE A 537 13.81 11.95 -13.67
C ILE A 537 15.10 12.74 -13.50
N TRP A 538 16.20 12.23 -14.02
CA TRP A 538 17.51 12.88 -13.95
C TRP A 538 17.83 13.60 -15.25
N VAL A 539 18.42 14.78 -15.16
CA VAL A 539 18.88 15.59 -16.29
C VAL A 539 20.33 15.96 -16.04
N GLN A 540 21.21 15.58 -16.96
CA GLN A 540 22.64 15.87 -16.85
C GLN A 540 22.93 17.38 -16.87
N GLY A 541 23.95 17.80 -16.12
CA GLY A 541 24.48 19.17 -16.17
C GLY A 541 25.10 19.48 -17.53
N ALA A 542 25.35 20.75 -17.82
CA ALA A 542 26.17 21.10 -18.98
C ALA A 542 27.59 20.57 -18.77
N ASP A 543 28.17 19.90 -19.77
CA ASP A 543 29.58 19.53 -19.74
C ASP A 543 30.43 20.81 -19.58
N GLU A 544 31.36 20.83 -18.63
CA GLU A 544 32.40 21.86 -18.60
C GLU A 544 33.28 21.66 -19.86
N ALA A 545 33.11 22.55 -20.84
CA ALA A 545 33.88 22.56 -22.08
C ALA A 545 35.34 22.96 -21.88
#